data_AF-A0A1Y5HEX5-F1
#
_entry.id   AF-A0A1Y5HEX5-F1
#
_cell.length_a   1.000
_cell.length_b   1.000
_cell.length_c   1.000
_cell.angle_alpha   90.00
_cell.angle_beta   90.00
_cell.angle_gamma   90.00
#
_symmetry.space_group_name_H-M   'P 1'
#
loop_
_entity.id
_entity.type
_entity.pdbx_description
1 polymer ?
#
loop_
_entity_poly.entity_id
_entity_poly.type
_entity_poly.pdbx_seq_one_letter_code
_entity_poly.pdbx_strand_id
1 'polypeptide(L)'
;MFLKAFIRIFLLVTVPVVALTMPITEDETVLDNIAQWLIKDKIEETFEGTFSLLQQRLQQHPEQQWPAEFTKISQHFIYPITLRRLTSYAEHPDQLQLLTEYKYIVSNEDDVGIITKRLEGTSWVIEMYIDETVQEDVRKTTAGTTALIADYLAQRPSEQWTTALDEIQQMFAFPIRQVEMQSLQLELWELQQLQHIGTVTVADDEGLIWIYQQLPNGQPLLKLGPIPISVSIGSLFYMLVAILLGTISIGILVFVYLLWRDINKLTKVAARFGDGHLSQRSLVRASSVLSPLANSFDQMAERIQSTITSQRDLTNAIAHDLRTPLSRLSFALEMLDSPALQELDRQRYMQAMVGAIDTLDHLIQQMLVLARYTRATDINHFSDCQLATVLARELELLRRDHPQLSFDLYIGPALIDSEIFIDSRAIQRALNNLVANAVCYAQRRVKISLISERQFYCLSICDDGPGIPVADRQQVFDAFAQLNNKQRESDTGHGLGLAIVKQIAQWHGGEVTISDSSLGGAKVTLSWPAKTSVSKH
;
A
#
# COMPACT_ATOMS: atom_id res chain seq x y z
N MET A 1 20.57 -3.48 -1.12
CA MET A 1 19.27 -3.84 -0.49
C MET A 1 18.13 -3.71 -1.49
N PHE A 2 17.96 -2.55 -2.15
CA PHE A 2 17.06 -2.35 -3.30
C PHE A 2 17.08 -3.50 -4.33
N LEU A 3 18.24 -3.78 -4.92
CA LEU A 3 18.40 -4.81 -5.95
C LEU A 3 17.95 -6.20 -5.46
N LYS A 4 18.19 -6.53 -4.19
CA LYS A 4 17.76 -7.81 -3.59
C LYS A 4 16.24 -7.90 -3.46
N ALA A 5 15.58 -6.80 -3.10
CA ALA A 5 14.11 -6.74 -3.00
C ALA A 5 13.46 -6.84 -4.38
N PHE A 6 13.99 -6.10 -5.37
CA PHE A 6 13.55 -6.18 -6.76
C PHE A 6 13.69 -7.61 -7.30
N ILE A 7 14.89 -8.21 -7.21
CA ILE A 7 15.14 -9.57 -7.71
C ILE A 7 14.18 -10.59 -7.09
N ARG A 8 13.91 -10.51 -5.77
CA ARG A 8 12.98 -11.43 -5.11
C ARG A 8 11.55 -11.33 -5.64
N ILE A 9 11.04 -10.11 -5.80
CA ILE A 9 9.66 -9.90 -6.29
C ILE A 9 9.57 -10.25 -7.77
N PHE A 10 10.58 -9.85 -8.56
CA PHE A 10 10.67 -10.20 -9.98
C PHE A 10 10.65 -11.71 -10.16
N LEU A 11 11.56 -12.45 -9.50
CA LEU A 11 11.61 -13.91 -9.62
C LEU A 11 10.31 -14.59 -9.19
N LEU A 12 9.65 -14.09 -8.14
CA LEU A 12 8.37 -14.64 -7.67
C LEU A 12 7.25 -14.55 -8.72
N VAL A 13 7.28 -13.51 -9.57
CA VAL A 13 6.27 -13.31 -10.62
C VAL A 13 6.70 -13.97 -11.93
N THR A 14 7.96 -13.85 -12.33
CA THR A 14 8.42 -14.30 -13.65
C THR A 14 8.69 -15.79 -13.70
N VAL A 15 9.22 -16.41 -12.63
CA VAL A 15 9.58 -17.84 -12.65
C VAL A 15 8.37 -18.74 -12.90
N PRO A 16 7.21 -18.57 -12.26
CA PRO A 16 6.04 -19.41 -12.53
C PRO A 16 5.53 -19.25 -13.96
N VAL A 17 5.51 -18.02 -14.49
CA VAL A 17 5.02 -17.76 -15.85
C VAL A 17 5.96 -18.36 -16.87
N VAL A 18 7.26 -18.14 -16.72
CA VAL A 18 8.27 -18.76 -17.61
C VAL A 18 8.21 -20.28 -17.51
N ALA A 19 8.09 -20.85 -16.31
CA ALA A 19 7.98 -22.30 -16.15
C ALA A 19 6.75 -22.90 -16.86
N LEU A 20 5.63 -22.16 -16.93
CA LEU A 20 4.43 -22.61 -17.62
C LEU A 20 4.52 -22.51 -19.15
N THR A 21 5.26 -21.52 -19.66
CA THR A 21 5.33 -21.22 -21.10
C THR A 21 6.62 -21.72 -21.76
N MET A 22 7.58 -22.21 -20.98
CA MET A 22 8.87 -22.67 -21.52
C MET A 22 8.67 -24.05 -22.18
N PRO A 23 9.22 -24.26 -23.39
CA PRO A 23 9.14 -25.55 -24.06
C PRO A 23 9.90 -26.61 -23.24
N ILE A 24 9.29 -27.78 -23.07
CA ILE A 24 9.88 -28.95 -22.41
C ILE A 24 10.51 -29.89 -23.46
N THR A 25 9.92 -29.97 -24.65
CA THR A 25 10.36 -30.69 -25.85
C THR A 25 10.43 -29.74 -27.05
N GLU A 26 10.83 -30.21 -28.24
CA GLU A 26 11.05 -29.34 -29.42
C GLU A 26 9.83 -28.46 -29.76
N ASP A 27 8.60 -28.89 -29.43
CA ASP A 27 7.36 -28.13 -29.75
C ASP A 27 6.28 -28.09 -28.65
N GLU A 28 6.49 -28.63 -27.43
CA GLU A 28 5.44 -28.66 -26.39
C GLU A 28 5.83 -27.95 -25.08
N THR A 29 4.93 -27.12 -24.56
CA THR A 29 5.05 -26.48 -23.25
C THR A 29 4.35 -27.26 -22.13
N VAL A 30 4.61 -26.88 -20.87
CA VAL A 30 3.83 -27.40 -19.72
C VAL A 30 2.34 -27.15 -19.90
N LEU A 31 1.99 -25.99 -20.45
CA LEU A 31 0.60 -25.63 -20.72
C LEU A 31 -0.03 -26.57 -21.78
N ASP A 32 0.72 -26.90 -22.83
CA ASP A 32 0.27 -27.81 -23.89
C ASP A 32 0.06 -29.23 -23.35
N ASN A 33 0.96 -29.73 -22.52
CA ASN A 33 0.80 -31.02 -21.84
C ASN A 33 -0.46 -31.06 -20.96
N ILE A 34 -0.74 -29.98 -20.23
CA ILE A 34 -1.97 -29.87 -19.43
C ILE A 34 -3.21 -29.83 -20.33
N ALA A 35 -3.14 -29.10 -21.45
CA ALA A 35 -4.23 -29.03 -22.41
C ALA A 35 -4.49 -30.39 -23.08
N GLN A 36 -3.45 -31.09 -23.53
CA GLN A 36 -3.53 -32.43 -24.10
C GLN A 36 -4.11 -33.43 -23.10
N TRP A 37 -3.71 -33.38 -21.83
CA TRP A 37 -4.30 -34.23 -20.79
C TRP A 37 -5.80 -33.99 -20.61
N LEU A 38 -6.25 -32.74 -20.59
CA LEU A 38 -7.68 -32.38 -20.52
C LEU A 38 -8.45 -32.83 -21.77
N ILE A 39 -7.81 -32.76 -22.94
CA ILE A 39 -8.41 -33.16 -24.22
C ILE A 39 -8.54 -34.69 -24.31
N LYS A 40 -7.52 -35.44 -23.86
CA LYS A 40 -7.51 -36.92 -23.86
C LYS A 40 -8.71 -37.53 -23.13
N ASP A 41 -9.00 -37.07 -21.92
CA ASP A 41 -10.10 -37.57 -21.09
C ASP A 41 -11.44 -37.40 -21.80
N LYS A 42 -11.63 -36.23 -22.41
CA LYS A 42 -12.85 -35.88 -23.16
C LYS A 42 -12.99 -36.66 -24.47
N ILE A 43 -11.88 -36.94 -25.15
CA ILE A 43 -11.86 -37.77 -26.36
C ILE A 43 -12.27 -39.20 -26.04
N GLU A 44 -11.74 -39.78 -24.95
CA GLU A 44 -12.08 -41.14 -24.54
C GLU A 44 -13.58 -41.30 -24.30
N GLU A 45 -14.18 -40.40 -23.51
CA GLU A 45 -15.63 -40.37 -23.27
C GLU A 45 -16.45 -40.20 -24.56
N THR A 46 -15.97 -39.37 -25.48
CA THR A 46 -16.71 -39.04 -26.71
C THR A 46 -16.75 -40.21 -27.70
N PHE A 47 -15.64 -40.93 -27.87
CA PHE A 47 -15.52 -41.99 -28.89
C PHE A 47 -15.71 -43.41 -28.36
N GLU A 48 -15.87 -43.61 -27.04
CA GLU A 48 -16.09 -44.92 -26.43
C GLU A 48 -17.22 -45.73 -27.11
N GLY A 49 -18.36 -45.09 -27.32
CA GLY A 49 -19.51 -45.69 -27.99
C GLY A 49 -19.21 -46.11 -29.43
N THR A 50 -18.49 -45.28 -30.18
CA THR A 50 -18.10 -45.52 -31.58
C THR A 50 -17.26 -46.78 -31.71
N PHE A 51 -16.20 -46.88 -30.91
CA PHE A 51 -15.34 -48.06 -30.93
C PHE A 51 -16.04 -49.33 -30.44
N SER A 52 -16.95 -49.21 -29.47
CA SER A 52 -17.74 -50.34 -28.98
C SER A 52 -18.68 -50.89 -30.06
N LEU A 53 -19.33 -50.01 -30.83
CA LEU A 53 -20.16 -50.40 -31.98
C LEU A 53 -19.34 -51.01 -33.12
N LEU A 54 -18.15 -50.46 -33.41
CA LEU A 54 -17.22 -51.03 -34.39
C LEU A 54 -16.81 -52.45 -34.01
N GLN A 55 -16.45 -52.66 -32.74
CA GLN A 55 -16.09 -53.98 -32.21
C GLN A 55 -17.26 -54.97 -32.34
N GLN A 56 -18.46 -54.59 -31.89
CA GLN A 56 -19.65 -55.45 -31.95
C GLN A 56 -19.96 -55.87 -33.39
N ARG A 57 -19.81 -54.95 -34.36
CA ARG A 57 -20.06 -55.22 -35.77
C ARG A 57 -19.03 -56.16 -36.39
N LEU A 58 -17.74 -55.97 -36.09
CA LEU A 58 -16.68 -56.87 -36.57
C LEU A 58 -16.86 -58.30 -36.01
N GLN A 59 -17.24 -58.44 -34.74
CA GLN A 59 -17.46 -59.73 -34.09
C GLN A 59 -18.61 -60.56 -34.69
N GLN A 60 -19.48 -59.98 -35.52
CA GLN A 60 -20.52 -60.71 -36.25
C GLN A 60 -19.97 -61.54 -37.42
N HIS A 61 -18.71 -61.32 -37.81
CA HIS A 61 -18.05 -62.00 -38.91
C HIS A 61 -16.79 -62.75 -38.44
N PRO A 62 -16.35 -63.82 -39.13
CA PRO A 62 -15.07 -64.45 -38.87
C PRO A 62 -13.90 -63.47 -39.05
N GLU A 63 -12.85 -63.60 -38.22
CA GLU A 63 -11.70 -62.68 -38.19
C GLU A 63 -11.02 -62.46 -39.56
N GLN A 64 -11.04 -63.49 -40.41
CA GLN A 64 -10.50 -63.44 -41.78
C GLN A 64 -11.24 -62.44 -42.69
N GLN A 65 -12.49 -62.14 -42.38
CA GLN A 65 -13.35 -61.22 -43.15
C GLN A 65 -13.32 -59.79 -42.59
N TRP A 66 -12.67 -59.56 -41.44
CA TRP A 66 -12.67 -58.26 -40.77
C TRP A 66 -12.09 -57.12 -41.62
N PRO A 67 -10.97 -57.28 -42.35
CA PRO A 67 -10.47 -56.20 -43.22
C PRO A 67 -11.48 -55.80 -44.31
N ALA A 68 -12.18 -56.77 -44.90
CA ALA A 68 -13.16 -56.52 -45.94
C ALA A 68 -14.43 -55.82 -45.40
N GLU A 69 -14.91 -56.23 -44.22
CA GLU A 69 -16.04 -55.57 -43.55
C GLU A 69 -15.67 -54.19 -43.03
N PHE A 70 -14.46 -54.03 -42.48
CA PHE A 70 -13.95 -52.75 -42.00
C PHE A 70 -13.82 -51.72 -43.13
N THR A 71 -13.39 -52.15 -44.33
CA THR A 71 -13.33 -51.29 -45.51
C THR A 71 -14.71 -50.69 -45.85
N LYS A 72 -15.79 -51.47 -45.75
CA LYS A 72 -17.16 -50.96 -45.98
C LYS A 72 -17.60 -49.95 -44.92
N ILE A 73 -17.21 -50.16 -43.68
CA ILE A 73 -17.59 -49.29 -42.56
C ILE A 73 -16.80 -47.99 -42.59
N SER A 74 -15.50 -48.06 -42.90
CA SER A 74 -14.59 -46.90 -42.96
C SER A 74 -15.07 -45.80 -43.91
N GLN A 75 -15.80 -46.15 -44.98
CA GLN A 75 -16.40 -45.20 -45.92
C GLN A 75 -17.42 -44.24 -45.30
N HIS A 76 -17.96 -44.57 -44.12
CA HIS A 76 -18.92 -43.73 -43.41
C HIS A 76 -18.27 -42.74 -42.44
N PHE A 77 -16.95 -42.80 -42.26
CA PHE A 77 -16.21 -41.94 -41.35
C PHE A 77 -15.60 -40.77 -42.13
N ILE A 78 -15.76 -39.56 -41.59
CA ILE A 78 -15.16 -38.34 -42.16
C ILE A 78 -13.64 -38.37 -41.95
N TYR A 79 -13.21 -38.79 -40.76
CA TYR A 79 -11.81 -39.06 -40.50
C TYR A 79 -11.47 -40.49 -40.90
N PRO A 80 -10.30 -40.74 -41.51
CA PRO A 80 -9.89 -42.09 -41.83
C PRO A 80 -9.85 -42.93 -40.57
N ILE A 81 -10.24 -44.19 -40.71
CA ILE A 81 -10.03 -45.20 -39.69
C ILE A 81 -9.29 -46.37 -40.33
N THR A 82 -8.29 -46.91 -39.62
CA THR A 82 -7.47 -48.02 -40.10
C THR A 82 -7.53 -49.19 -39.13
N LEU A 83 -7.55 -50.40 -39.68
CA LEU A 83 -7.53 -51.64 -38.92
C LEU A 83 -6.14 -52.27 -39.08
N ARG A 84 -5.33 -52.26 -38.01
CA ARG A 84 -3.98 -52.83 -38.00
C ARG A 84 -3.88 -54.02 -37.06
N ARG A 85 -2.87 -54.86 -37.32
CA ARG A 85 -2.50 -55.92 -36.38
C ARG A 85 -1.72 -55.31 -35.22
N LEU A 86 -1.96 -55.78 -34.00
CA LEU A 86 -1.22 -55.36 -32.79
C LEU A 86 0.30 -55.51 -32.95
N THR A 87 0.75 -56.45 -33.79
CA THR A 87 2.18 -56.63 -34.12
C THR A 87 2.80 -55.48 -34.89
N SER A 88 2.03 -54.57 -35.50
CA SER A 88 2.57 -53.36 -36.14
C SER A 88 3.18 -52.38 -35.13
N TYR A 89 2.83 -52.51 -33.84
CA TYR A 89 3.38 -51.71 -32.75
C TYR A 89 4.60 -52.36 -32.08
N ALA A 90 5.16 -53.42 -32.66
CA ALA A 90 6.31 -54.13 -32.09
C ALA A 90 7.57 -53.24 -31.97
N GLU A 91 7.70 -52.22 -32.83
CA GLU A 91 8.81 -51.26 -32.80
C GLU A 91 8.58 -50.11 -31.80
N HIS A 92 7.39 -50.03 -31.17
CA HIS A 92 7.02 -49.03 -30.17
C HIS A 92 6.60 -49.70 -28.85
N PRO A 93 7.57 -50.14 -28.01
CA PRO A 93 7.30 -50.96 -26.82
C PRO A 93 6.39 -50.27 -25.80
N ASP A 94 6.53 -48.96 -25.63
CA ASP A 94 5.74 -48.17 -24.68
C ASP A 94 4.26 -48.09 -25.10
N GLN A 95 4.02 -47.84 -26.39
CA GLN A 95 2.67 -47.83 -26.96
C GLN A 95 2.03 -49.23 -26.94
N LEU A 96 2.82 -50.28 -27.21
CA LEU A 96 2.36 -51.67 -27.16
C LEU A 96 1.98 -52.09 -25.73
N GLN A 97 2.76 -51.68 -24.73
CA GLN A 97 2.42 -51.89 -23.32
C GLN A 97 1.13 -51.14 -22.97
N LEU A 98 1.04 -49.86 -23.33
CA LEU A 98 -0.14 -49.05 -23.08
C LEU A 98 -1.39 -49.63 -23.75
N LEU A 99 -1.34 -50.06 -25.02
CA LEU A 99 -2.46 -50.72 -25.72
C LEU A 99 -2.86 -52.08 -25.11
N THR A 100 -1.97 -52.69 -24.32
CA THR A 100 -2.21 -53.96 -23.64
C THR A 100 -2.78 -53.75 -22.24
N GLU A 101 -2.41 -52.67 -21.57
CA GLU A 101 -2.80 -52.32 -20.19
C GLU A 101 -4.02 -51.39 -20.15
N TYR A 102 -4.05 -50.42 -21.05
CA TYR A 102 -5.07 -49.40 -21.25
C TYR A 102 -5.71 -49.58 -22.63
N LYS A 103 -7.05 -49.57 -22.70
CA LYS A 103 -7.76 -49.93 -23.94
C LYS A 103 -7.52 -48.93 -25.08
N TYR A 104 -7.03 -47.74 -24.76
CA TYR A 104 -6.84 -46.61 -25.67
C TYR A 104 -5.46 -45.96 -25.49
N ILE A 105 -4.89 -45.51 -26.59
CA ILE A 105 -3.81 -44.52 -26.61
C ILE A 105 -4.25 -43.34 -27.49
N VAL A 106 -3.83 -42.14 -27.11
CA VAL A 106 -3.87 -40.96 -27.97
C VAL A 106 -2.41 -40.60 -28.22
N SER A 107 -2.01 -40.59 -29.48
CA SER A 107 -0.64 -40.28 -29.92
C SER A 107 -0.69 -39.24 -31.02
N ASN A 108 0.33 -38.39 -31.09
CA ASN A 108 0.56 -37.53 -32.24
C ASN A 108 1.69 -38.15 -33.07
N GLU A 109 1.40 -38.44 -34.34
CA GLU A 109 2.40 -38.81 -35.34
C GLU A 109 2.34 -37.76 -36.45
N ASP A 110 3.46 -37.09 -36.74
CA ASP A 110 3.59 -36.06 -37.79
C ASP A 110 2.47 -34.99 -37.75
N ASP A 111 2.25 -34.40 -36.57
CA ASP A 111 1.19 -33.41 -36.28
C ASP A 111 -0.25 -33.92 -36.45
N VAL A 112 -0.46 -35.23 -36.62
CA VAL A 112 -1.77 -35.84 -36.66
C VAL A 112 -2.03 -36.60 -35.37
N GLY A 113 -3.02 -36.16 -34.60
CA GLY A 113 -3.55 -36.91 -33.47
C GLY A 113 -4.33 -38.15 -33.90
N ILE A 114 -3.95 -39.28 -33.33
CA ILE A 114 -4.47 -40.62 -33.58
C ILE A 114 -4.98 -41.20 -32.27
N ILE A 115 -6.25 -41.61 -32.24
CA ILE A 115 -6.77 -42.49 -31.20
C ILE A 115 -6.61 -43.93 -31.64
N THR A 116 -5.80 -44.71 -30.93
CA THR A 116 -5.68 -46.14 -31.18
C THR A 116 -6.37 -46.91 -30.06
N LYS A 117 -7.33 -47.76 -30.43
CA LYS A 117 -8.01 -48.69 -29.51
C LYS A 117 -7.70 -50.13 -29.87
N ARG A 118 -7.31 -50.93 -28.87
CA ARG A 118 -7.26 -52.39 -29.03
C ARG A 118 -8.64 -53.02 -28.93
N LEU A 119 -8.96 -53.92 -29.86
CA LEU A 119 -10.17 -54.73 -29.81
C LEU A 119 -10.01 -55.87 -28.80
N GLU A 120 -10.90 -55.92 -27.81
CA GLU A 120 -10.78 -56.86 -26.68
C GLU A 120 -10.70 -58.32 -27.13
N GLY A 121 -9.77 -59.08 -26.55
CA GLY A 121 -9.59 -60.51 -26.85
C GLY A 121 -9.00 -60.81 -28.23
N THR A 122 -8.53 -59.80 -28.97
CA THR A 122 -7.96 -59.98 -30.31
C THR A 122 -6.56 -59.38 -30.47
N SER A 123 -5.95 -59.65 -31.62
CA SER A 123 -4.68 -59.05 -32.06
C SER A 123 -4.90 -57.90 -33.06
N TRP A 124 -6.07 -57.25 -33.01
CA TRP A 124 -6.41 -56.13 -33.86
C TRP A 124 -6.53 -54.83 -33.06
N VAL A 125 -6.12 -53.74 -33.70
CA VAL A 125 -6.26 -52.38 -33.19
C VAL A 125 -6.94 -51.53 -34.26
N ILE A 126 -7.81 -50.62 -33.82
CA ILE A 126 -8.45 -49.61 -34.66
C ILE A 126 -7.77 -48.29 -34.35
N GLU A 127 -7.24 -47.66 -35.39
CA GLU A 127 -6.74 -46.29 -35.35
C GLU A 127 -7.81 -45.36 -35.93
N MET A 128 -8.08 -44.27 -35.23
CA MET A 128 -8.94 -43.19 -35.69
C MET A 128 -8.14 -41.90 -35.63
N TYR A 129 -7.93 -41.29 -36.78
CA TYR A 129 -7.27 -40.00 -36.86
C TYR A 129 -8.32 -38.96 -36.43
N ILE A 130 -7.99 -38.06 -35.52
CA ILE A 130 -8.98 -37.14 -34.90
C ILE A 130 -8.55 -35.69 -34.88
N ASP A 131 -7.28 -35.42 -35.18
CA ASP A 131 -6.78 -34.06 -35.05
C ASP A 131 -7.16 -33.22 -36.26
N GLU A 132 -7.67 -32.02 -35.96
CA GLU A 132 -7.86 -30.96 -36.93
C GLU A 132 -6.49 -30.30 -37.13
N THR A 133 -5.62 -31.00 -37.85
CA THR A 133 -4.38 -30.37 -38.34
C THR A 133 -4.75 -29.17 -39.19
N VAL A 134 -3.85 -28.19 -39.29
CA VAL A 134 -4.06 -27.04 -40.19
C VAL A 134 -4.36 -27.53 -41.62
N GLN A 135 -3.80 -28.67 -42.03
CA GLN A 135 -4.08 -29.32 -43.31
C GLN A 135 -5.52 -29.82 -43.44
N GLU A 136 -6.09 -30.42 -42.39
CA GLU A 136 -7.46 -30.93 -42.36
C GLU A 136 -8.50 -29.80 -42.27
N ASP A 137 -8.22 -28.74 -41.49
CA ASP A 137 -9.03 -27.53 -41.45
C ASP A 137 -9.08 -26.83 -42.81
N VAL A 138 -7.91 -26.70 -43.47
CA VAL A 138 -7.83 -26.19 -44.84
C VAL A 138 -8.63 -27.09 -45.79
N ARG A 139 -8.54 -28.42 -45.66
CA ARG A 139 -9.32 -29.35 -46.49
C ARG A 139 -10.82 -29.13 -46.35
N LYS A 140 -11.34 -29.08 -45.12
CA LYS A 140 -12.78 -28.91 -44.84
C LYS A 140 -13.30 -27.57 -45.36
N THR A 141 -12.53 -26.51 -45.12
CA THR A 141 -12.91 -25.15 -45.56
C THR A 141 -12.84 -24.99 -47.08
N THR A 142 -11.97 -25.74 -47.77
CA THR A 142 -11.80 -25.66 -49.23
C THR A 142 -12.54 -26.73 -50.01
N ALA A 143 -13.08 -27.78 -49.36
CA ALA A 143 -13.75 -28.90 -50.03
C ALA A 143 -14.87 -28.46 -50.99
N GLY A 144 -15.65 -27.44 -50.62
CA GLY A 144 -16.66 -26.87 -51.52
C GLY A 144 -16.05 -26.18 -52.74
N THR A 145 -14.94 -25.47 -52.54
CA THR A 145 -14.22 -24.78 -53.62
C THR A 145 -13.55 -25.78 -54.57
N THR A 146 -12.87 -26.80 -54.05
CA THR A 146 -12.23 -27.83 -54.88
C THR A 146 -13.24 -28.65 -55.66
N ALA A 147 -14.38 -28.99 -55.04
CA ALA A 147 -15.49 -29.66 -55.71
C ALA A 147 -16.07 -28.82 -56.87
N LEU A 148 -16.30 -27.51 -56.65
CA LEU A 148 -16.81 -26.62 -57.71
C LEU A 148 -15.85 -26.49 -58.90
N ILE A 149 -14.53 -26.47 -58.64
CA ILE A 149 -13.51 -26.45 -59.70
C ILE A 149 -13.51 -27.78 -60.45
N ALA A 150 -13.57 -28.91 -59.73
CA ALA A 150 -13.64 -30.24 -60.34
C ALA A 150 -14.91 -30.40 -61.21
N ASP A 151 -16.07 -29.97 -60.73
CA ASP A 151 -17.35 -29.98 -61.47
C ASP A 151 -17.30 -29.08 -62.71
N TYR A 152 -16.67 -27.90 -62.61
CA TYR A 152 -16.49 -26.98 -63.73
C TYR A 152 -15.62 -27.59 -64.84
N LEU A 153 -14.59 -28.36 -64.48
CA LEU A 153 -13.76 -29.09 -65.43
C LEU A 153 -14.47 -30.32 -66.02
N ALA A 154 -15.25 -31.05 -65.20
CA ALA A 154 -15.98 -32.24 -65.62
C ALA A 154 -16.99 -31.97 -66.74
N GLN A 155 -17.47 -30.73 -66.87
CA GLN A 155 -18.39 -30.31 -67.94
C GLN A 155 -17.71 -30.11 -69.31
N ARG A 156 -16.37 -30.23 -69.40
CA ARG A 156 -15.58 -30.00 -70.61
C ARG A 156 -14.74 -31.22 -70.98
N PRO A 157 -14.41 -31.42 -72.28
CA PRO A 157 -13.45 -32.44 -72.70
C PRO A 157 -12.09 -32.23 -72.03
N SER A 158 -11.39 -33.33 -71.70
CA SER A 158 -10.09 -33.29 -71.02
C SER A 158 -9.02 -32.48 -71.76
N GLU A 159 -9.09 -32.43 -73.10
CA GLU A 159 -8.21 -31.63 -73.95
C GLU A 159 -8.33 -30.12 -73.71
N GLN A 160 -9.45 -29.65 -73.16
CA GLN A 160 -9.72 -28.24 -72.89
C GLN A 160 -9.50 -27.85 -71.44
N TRP A 161 -9.14 -28.80 -70.57
CA TRP A 161 -9.01 -28.51 -69.13
C TRP A 161 -7.91 -27.49 -68.83
N THR A 162 -6.82 -27.47 -69.59
CA THR A 162 -5.74 -26.47 -69.40
C THR A 162 -6.26 -25.06 -69.67
N THR A 163 -6.94 -24.85 -70.80
CA THR A 163 -7.54 -23.55 -71.15
C THR A 163 -8.63 -23.15 -70.15
N ALA A 164 -9.44 -24.10 -69.70
CA ALA A 164 -10.49 -23.86 -68.71
C ALA A 164 -9.91 -23.45 -67.33
N LEU A 165 -8.75 -24.00 -66.95
CA LEU A 165 -8.04 -23.59 -65.74
C LEU A 165 -7.49 -22.16 -65.87
N ASP A 166 -6.92 -21.81 -67.02
CA ASP A 166 -6.43 -20.44 -67.27
C ASP A 166 -7.55 -19.40 -67.21
N GLU A 167 -8.75 -19.73 -67.70
CA GLU A 167 -9.94 -18.86 -67.62
C GLU A 167 -10.34 -18.56 -66.16
N ILE A 168 -10.32 -19.59 -65.30
CA ILE A 168 -10.75 -19.45 -63.91
C ILE A 168 -9.63 -18.98 -62.98
N GLN A 169 -8.36 -19.09 -63.38
CA GLN A 169 -7.20 -18.73 -62.57
C GLN A 169 -7.27 -17.30 -62.02
N GLN A 170 -7.83 -16.34 -62.78
CA GLN A 170 -7.99 -14.95 -62.34
C GLN A 170 -9.05 -14.78 -61.24
N MET A 171 -9.93 -15.76 -61.06
CA MET A 171 -10.97 -15.75 -60.01
C MET A 171 -10.46 -16.28 -58.67
N PHE A 172 -9.26 -16.88 -58.61
CA PHE A 172 -8.69 -17.47 -57.41
C PHE A 172 -7.38 -16.77 -57.02
N ALA A 173 -7.19 -16.58 -55.70
CA ALA A 173 -5.99 -15.94 -55.15
C ALA A 173 -4.78 -16.88 -55.08
N PHE A 174 -4.95 -18.16 -55.41
CA PHE A 174 -3.92 -19.19 -55.40
C PHE A 174 -3.79 -19.84 -56.79
N PRO A 175 -2.59 -20.34 -57.15
CA PRO A 175 -2.39 -21.12 -58.37
C PRO A 175 -3.26 -22.38 -58.40
N ILE A 176 -3.82 -22.69 -59.57
CA ILE A 176 -4.55 -23.92 -59.88
C ILE A 176 -3.89 -24.57 -61.10
N ARG A 177 -3.38 -25.79 -60.94
CA ARG A 177 -2.64 -26.49 -61.99
C ARG A 177 -3.01 -27.96 -62.06
N GLN A 178 -2.75 -28.57 -63.20
CA GLN A 178 -2.78 -30.03 -63.33
C GLN A 178 -1.39 -30.60 -62.99
N VAL A 179 -1.39 -31.73 -62.27
CA VAL A 179 -0.18 -32.49 -61.96
C VAL A 179 -0.44 -33.97 -62.16
N GLU A 180 0.58 -34.71 -62.58
CA GLU A 180 0.50 -36.16 -62.71
C GLU A 180 0.75 -36.81 -61.34
N MET A 181 0.02 -37.88 -61.04
CA MET A 181 0.16 -38.59 -59.77
C MET A 181 1.58 -39.15 -59.56
N GLN A 182 2.27 -39.50 -60.64
CA GLN A 182 3.64 -40.03 -60.59
C GLN A 182 4.70 -38.96 -60.24
N SER A 183 4.34 -37.68 -60.38
CA SER A 183 5.24 -36.56 -60.06
C SER A 183 5.20 -36.14 -58.59
N LEU A 184 4.30 -36.74 -57.80
CA LEU A 184 4.08 -36.40 -56.41
C LEU A 184 4.79 -37.41 -55.49
N GLN A 185 5.53 -36.89 -54.52
CA GLN A 185 6.02 -37.64 -53.38
C GLN A 185 5.00 -37.44 -52.26
N LEU A 186 4.13 -38.42 -52.06
CA LEU A 186 3.13 -38.42 -51.01
C LEU A 186 3.43 -39.53 -50.02
N GLU A 187 3.18 -39.25 -48.75
CA GLU A 187 3.19 -40.21 -47.65
C GLU A 187 2.18 -41.34 -47.87
N LEU A 188 2.38 -42.48 -47.19
CA LEU A 188 1.50 -43.64 -47.37
C LEU A 188 0.04 -43.33 -46.97
N TRP A 189 -0.15 -42.53 -45.93
CA TRP A 189 -1.48 -42.15 -45.44
C TRP A 189 -2.13 -41.08 -46.33
N GLU A 190 -1.35 -40.16 -46.92
CA GLU A 190 -1.81 -39.17 -47.89
C GLU A 190 -2.33 -39.83 -49.17
N LEU A 191 -1.60 -40.84 -49.65
CA LEU A 191 -2.01 -41.67 -50.78
C LEU A 191 -3.33 -42.41 -50.48
N GLN A 192 -3.45 -42.99 -49.28
CA GLN A 192 -4.68 -43.66 -48.87
C GLN A 192 -5.85 -42.68 -48.78
N GLN A 193 -5.65 -41.49 -48.20
CA GLN A 193 -6.67 -40.46 -48.16
C GLN A 193 -7.11 -40.02 -49.57
N LEU A 194 -6.15 -39.75 -50.46
CA LEU A 194 -6.45 -39.37 -51.84
C LEU A 194 -7.25 -40.47 -52.56
N GLN A 195 -6.95 -41.74 -52.31
CA GLN A 195 -7.69 -42.88 -52.90
C GLN A 195 -9.09 -43.06 -52.30
N HIS A 196 -9.27 -42.80 -51.01
CA HIS A 196 -10.54 -43.02 -50.31
C HIS A 196 -11.51 -41.85 -50.45
N ILE A 197 -11.00 -40.61 -50.37
CA ILE A 197 -11.79 -39.38 -50.27
C ILE A 197 -11.69 -38.56 -51.58
N GLY A 198 -10.72 -38.86 -52.44
CA GLY A 198 -10.49 -38.13 -53.68
C GLY A 198 -9.80 -36.79 -53.48
N THR A 199 -9.36 -36.46 -52.26
CA THR A 199 -8.67 -35.19 -51.94
C THR A 199 -7.62 -35.45 -50.85
N VAL A 200 -6.47 -34.80 -50.94
CA VAL A 200 -5.47 -34.77 -49.88
C VAL A 200 -4.85 -33.38 -49.78
N THR A 201 -4.45 -32.99 -48.57
CA THR A 201 -3.80 -31.72 -48.26
C THR A 201 -2.41 -32.02 -47.74
N VAL A 202 -1.39 -31.32 -48.23
CA VAL A 202 0.03 -31.58 -47.95
C VAL A 202 0.69 -30.26 -47.60
N ALA A 203 1.47 -30.21 -46.51
CA ALA A 203 2.36 -29.10 -46.24
C ALA A 203 3.74 -29.38 -46.86
N ASP A 204 4.34 -28.38 -47.51
CA ASP A 204 5.75 -28.48 -47.94
C ASP A 204 6.72 -28.14 -46.80
N ASP A 205 8.03 -28.28 -47.06
CA ASP A 205 9.11 -28.00 -46.11
C ASP A 205 9.11 -26.54 -45.58
N GLU A 206 8.46 -25.62 -46.29
CA GLU A 206 8.30 -24.21 -45.89
C GLU A 206 7.01 -23.97 -45.08
N GLY A 207 6.23 -25.03 -44.82
CA GLY A 207 4.96 -24.98 -44.11
C GLY A 207 3.82 -24.41 -44.95
N LEU A 208 3.95 -24.34 -46.28
CA LEU A 208 2.88 -23.91 -47.15
C LEU A 208 1.98 -25.08 -47.51
N ILE A 209 0.66 -24.86 -47.47
CA ILE A 209 -0.32 -25.93 -47.71
C ILE A 209 -0.75 -25.98 -49.17
N TRP A 210 -0.75 -27.20 -49.70
CA TRP A 210 -1.16 -27.56 -51.05
C TRP A 210 -2.31 -28.57 -50.97
N ILE A 211 -3.30 -28.42 -51.85
CA ILE A 211 -4.40 -29.38 -51.99
C ILE A 211 -4.26 -30.12 -53.31
N TYR A 212 -4.44 -31.43 -53.27
CA TYR A 212 -4.51 -32.31 -54.42
C TYR A 212 -5.90 -32.94 -54.50
N GLN A 213 -6.62 -32.68 -55.58
CA GLN A 213 -7.96 -33.18 -55.83
C GLN A 213 -7.97 -34.13 -57.03
N GLN A 214 -8.60 -35.29 -56.89
CA GLN A 214 -8.82 -36.23 -57.96
C GLN A 214 -9.96 -35.78 -58.87
N LEU A 215 -9.70 -35.78 -60.18
CA LEU A 215 -10.68 -35.50 -61.22
C LEU A 215 -11.45 -36.77 -61.63
N PRO A 216 -12.63 -36.68 -62.26
CA PRO A 216 -13.50 -37.83 -62.56
C PRO A 216 -12.86 -38.96 -63.36
N ASN A 217 -11.84 -38.66 -64.17
CA ASN A 217 -11.13 -39.64 -65.01
C ASN A 217 -9.92 -40.27 -64.29
N GLY A 218 -9.73 -39.98 -63.00
CA GLY A 218 -8.66 -40.51 -62.16
C GLY A 218 -7.31 -39.80 -62.31
N GLN A 219 -6.98 -39.27 -63.50
CA GLN A 219 -5.78 -38.49 -63.81
C GLN A 219 -6.02 -37.49 -64.97
N PRO A 220 -5.30 -36.35 -65.03
CA PRO A 220 -4.37 -35.80 -64.04
C PRO A 220 -5.07 -35.33 -62.74
N LEU A 221 -4.28 -35.07 -61.69
CA LEU A 221 -4.74 -34.48 -60.42
C LEU A 221 -4.78 -32.96 -60.53
N LEU A 222 -5.67 -32.33 -59.78
CA LEU A 222 -5.74 -30.88 -59.63
C LEU A 222 -4.93 -30.45 -58.39
N LYS A 223 -3.88 -29.65 -58.58
CA LYS A 223 -3.07 -29.03 -57.52
C LYS A 223 -3.53 -27.60 -57.29
N LEU A 224 -3.92 -27.27 -56.05
CA LEU A 224 -4.29 -25.92 -55.61
C LEU A 224 -3.32 -25.46 -54.52
N GLY A 225 -2.89 -24.20 -54.56
CA GLY A 225 -2.03 -23.60 -53.54
C GLY A 225 -0.80 -22.89 -54.10
N PRO A 226 0.06 -22.32 -53.25
CA PRO A 226 0.03 -22.47 -51.79
C PRO A 226 -1.11 -21.66 -51.17
N ILE A 227 -1.80 -22.25 -50.19
CA ILE A 227 -2.80 -21.55 -49.39
C ILE A 227 -2.06 -20.84 -48.25
N PRO A 228 -2.12 -19.50 -48.17
CA PRO A 228 -1.47 -18.77 -47.09
C PRO A 228 -2.18 -19.11 -45.78
N ILE A 229 -1.49 -19.85 -44.92
CA ILE A 229 -1.97 -20.12 -43.56
C ILE A 229 -1.98 -18.79 -42.79
N SER A 230 -3.05 -18.53 -42.04
CA SER A 230 -3.12 -17.41 -41.13
C SER A 230 -2.02 -17.52 -40.05
N VAL A 231 -1.46 -16.38 -39.66
CA VAL A 231 -0.42 -16.24 -38.62
C VAL A 231 -0.68 -17.20 -37.43
N SER A 232 0.32 -18.01 -37.05
CA SER A 232 0.24 -18.90 -35.88
C SER A 232 -0.15 -18.08 -34.65
N ILE A 233 -1.37 -18.31 -34.16
CA ILE A 233 -1.96 -17.65 -32.99
C ILE A 233 -1.04 -17.79 -31.76
N GLY A 234 -0.27 -18.89 -31.69
CA GLY A 234 0.71 -19.14 -30.62
C GLY A 234 1.82 -18.10 -30.54
N SER A 235 2.41 -17.69 -31.68
CA SER A 235 3.49 -16.68 -31.70
C SER A 235 3.03 -15.32 -31.16
N LEU A 236 1.80 -14.91 -31.50
CA LEU A 236 1.17 -13.69 -30.99
C LEU A 236 0.89 -13.81 -29.48
N PHE A 237 0.47 -14.98 -29.03
CA PHE A 237 0.24 -15.25 -27.61
C PHE A 237 1.51 -15.08 -26.78
N TYR A 238 2.64 -15.70 -27.18
CA TYR A 238 3.91 -15.54 -26.46
C TYR A 238 4.42 -14.11 -26.47
N MET A 239 4.27 -13.39 -27.59
CA MET A 239 4.64 -11.98 -27.68
C MET A 239 3.84 -11.12 -26.68
N LEU A 240 2.52 -11.34 -26.59
CA LEU A 240 1.66 -10.64 -25.63
C LEU A 240 2.04 -10.95 -24.18
N VAL A 241 2.33 -12.21 -23.86
CA VAL A 241 2.80 -12.62 -22.52
C VAL A 241 4.13 -11.95 -22.18
N ALA A 242 5.08 -11.90 -23.12
CA ALA A 242 6.37 -11.25 -22.91
C ALA A 242 6.23 -9.74 -22.65
N ILE A 243 5.38 -9.04 -23.41
CA ILE A 243 5.07 -7.62 -23.20
C ILE A 243 4.42 -7.39 -21.84
N LEU A 244 3.47 -8.24 -21.45
CA LEU A 244 2.82 -8.17 -20.14
C LEU A 244 3.84 -8.35 -19.01
N LEU A 245 4.72 -9.35 -19.10
CA LEU A 245 5.78 -9.56 -18.12
C LEU A 245 6.76 -8.38 -18.05
N GLY A 246 7.14 -7.83 -19.21
CA GLY A 246 8.02 -6.66 -19.29
C GLY A 246 7.41 -5.43 -18.61
N THR A 247 6.15 -5.13 -18.87
CA THR A 247 5.44 -3.98 -18.26
C THR A 247 5.28 -4.15 -16.75
N ILE A 248 4.89 -5.35 -16.28
CA ILE A 248 4.80 -5.65 -14.84
C ILE A 248 6.17 -5.49 -14.16
N SER A 249 7.23 -5.97 -14.80
CA SER A 249 8.59 -5.89 -14.26
C SER A 249 9.09 -4.46 -14.13
N ILE A 250 8.80 -3.60 -15.11
CA ILE A 250 9.10 -2.16 -15.06
C ILE A 250 8.31 -1.51 -13.92
N GLY A 251 7.02 -1.82 -13.79
CA GLY A 251 6.18 -1.33 -12.69
C GLY A 251 6.74 -1.70 -11.32
N ILE A 252 7.13 -2.96 -11.11
CA ILE A 252 7.76 -3.45 -9.87
C ILE A 252 9.07 -2.71 -9.61
N LEU A 253 9.92 -2.54 -10.63
CA LEU A 253 11.20 -1.85 -10.49
C LEU A 253 11.03 -0.42 -10.01
N VAL A 254 10.13 0.33 -10.65
CA VAL A 254 9.83 1.73 -10.28
C VAL A 254 9.25 1.80 -8.86
N PHE A 255 8.30 0.92 -8.53
CA PHE A 255 7.68 0.89 -7.21
C PHE A 255 8.68 0.59 -6.08
N VAL A 256 9.49 -0.46 -6.24
CA VAL A 256 10.52 -0.84 -5.27
C VAL A 256 11.58 0.27 -5.14
N TYR A 257 11.91 0.96 -6.23
CA TYR A 257 12.87 2.06 -6.23
C TYR A 257 12.34 3.26 -5.43
N LEU A 258 11.08 3.64 -5.66
CA LEU A 258 10.42 4.72 -4.95
C LEU A 258 10.35 4.44 -3.44
N LEU A 259 9.93 3.24 -3.05
CA LEU A 259 9.88 2.82 -1.66
C LEU A 259 11.27 2.85 -1.01
N TRP A 260 12.28 2.26 -1.65
CA TRP A 260 13.63 2.21 -1.10
C TRP A 260 14.24 3.61 -0.93
N ARG A 261 14.03 4.50 -1.91
CA ARG A 261 14.48 5.90 -1.84
C ARG A 261 13.90 6.61 -0.62
N ASP A 262 12.59 6.46 -0.39
CA ASP A 262 11.89 7.18 0.68
C ASP A 262 12.22 6.59 2.06
N ILE A 263 12.34 5.27 2.19
CA ILE A 263 12.83 4.60 3.42
C ILE A 263 14.23 5.11 3.77
N ASN A 264 15.17 5.10 2.82
CA ASN A 264 16.54 5.54 3.08
C ASN A 264 16.62 7.01 3.50
N LYS A 265 15.76 7.88 2.95
CA LYS A 265 15.67 9.27 3.40
C LYS A 265 15.21 9.34 4.84
N LEU A 266 14.13 8.65 5.20
CA LEU A 266 13.63 8.57 6.57
C LEU A 266 14.68 8.03 7.54
N THR A 267 15.38 6.95 7.18
CA THR A 267 16.45 6.38 8.01
C THR A 267 17.59 7.38 8.25
N LYS A 268 18.01 8.13 7.21
CA LYS A 268 19.05 9.16 7.36
C LYS A 268 18.61 10.32 8.24
N VAL A 269 17.37 10.78 8.07
CA VAL A 269 16.80 11.85 8.88
C VAL A 269 16.67 11.40 10.35
N ALA A 270 16.16 10.19 10.59
CA ALA A 270 16.04 9.62 11.93
C ALA A 270 17.40 9.45 12.62
N ALA A 271 18.42 8.97 11.90
CA ALA A 271 19.78 8.86 12.44
C ALA A 271 20.34 10.23 12.85
N ARG A 272 20.26 11.23 11.95
CA ARG A 272 20.70 12.61 12.25
C ARG A 272 19.93 13.25 13.39
N PHE A 273 18.63 12.97 13.49
CA PHE A 273 17.80 13.41 14.61
C PHE A 273 18.30 12.79 15.92
N GLY A 274 18.63 11.49 15.91
CA GLY A 274 19.27 10.79 17.02
C GLY A 274 20.63 11.35 17.43
N ASP A 275 21.40 11.87 16.46
CA ASP A 275 22.68 12.56 16.71
C ASP A 275 22.52 14.00 17.25
N GLY A 276 21.29 14.46 17.50
CA GLY A 276 21.00 15.77 18.08
C GLY A 276 20.64 16.88 17.08
N HIS A 277 20.53 16.58 15.78
CA HIS A 277 20.03 17.54 14.78
C HIS A 277 18.49 17.61 14.79
N LEU A 278 17.92 18.18 15.86
CA LEU A 278 16.48 18.18 16.15
C LEU A 278 15.61 18.97 15.15
N SER A 279 16.21 19.86 14.36
CA SER A 279 15.50 20.66 13.33
C SER A 279 15.28 19.91 12.02
N GLN A 280 15.84 18.70 11.86
CA GLN A 280 15.66 17.91 10.65
C GLN A 280 14.22 17.40 10.53
N ARG A 281 13.72 17.36 9.30
CA ARG A 281 12.40 16.80 8.94
C ARG A 281 12.54 15.85 7.77
N SER A 282 11.59 14.94 7.66
CA SER A 282 11.61 13.83 6.70
C SER A 282 11.66 14.30 5.23
N LEU A 283 10.96 15.41 4.92
CA LEU A 283 10.77 15.97 3.57
C LEU A 283 10.33 14.91 2.53
N VAL A 284 9.58 13.90 2.96
CA VAL A 284 8.99 12.89 2.07
C VAL A 284 7.83 13.52 1.30
N ARG A 285 7.69 13.19 0.01
CA ARG A 285 6.58 13.73 -0.81
C ARG A 285 5.23 13.24 -0.30
N ALA A 286 4.22 14.11 -0.33
CA ALA A 286 2.85 13.75 0.08
C ALA A 286 2.26 12.58 -0.73
N SER A 287 2.68 12.41 -1.99
CA SER A 287 2.28 11.30 -2.87
C SER A 287 2.98 9.97 -2.58
N SER A 288 3.88 9.92 -1.61
CA SER A 288 4.57 8.69 -1.22
C SER A 288 3.65 7.80 -0.38
N VAL A 289 3.75 6.48 -0.59
CA VAL A 289 3.10 5.48 0.26
C VAL A 289 3.53 5.61 1.73
N LEU A 290 4.73 6.16 1.99
CA LEU A 290 5.27 6.37 3.32
C LEU A 290 4.96 7.75 3.92
N SER A 291 4.15 8.58 3.24
CA SER A 291 3.74 9.90 3.72
C SER A 291 3.13 9.88 5.13
N PRO A 292 2.22 8.95 5.49
CA PRO A 292 1.67 8.89 6.86
C PRO A 292 2.74 8.65 7.93
N LEU A 293 3.70 7.76 7.65
CA LEU A 293 4.80 7.46 8.56
C LEU A 293 5.75 8.66 8.71
N ALA A 294 6.05 9.32 7.60
CA ALA A 294 6.88 10.53 7.57
C ALA A 294 6.26 11.67 8.39
N ASN A 295 4.95 11.89 8.25
CA ASN A 295 4.23 12.90 9.03
C ASN A 295 4.21 12.59 10.53
N SER A 296 3.98 11.33 10.91
CA SER A 296 4.04 10.91 12.32
C SER A 296 5.44 11.13 12.92
N PHE A 297 6.49 10.84 12.15
CA PHE A 297 7.87 11.14 12.55
C PHE A 297 8.10 12.65 12.74
N ASP A 298 7.65 13.48 11.79
CA ASP A 298 7.84 14.93 11.85
C ASP A 298 7.10 15.57 13.05
N GLN A 299 5.89 15.09 13.37
CA GLN A 299 5.17 15.52 14.58
C GLN A 299 5.89 15.12 15.87
N MET A 300 6.42 13.89 15.92
CA MET A 300 7.22 13.44 17.07
C MET A 300 8.48 14.29 17.21
N ALA A 301 9.18 14.55 16.11
CA ALA A 301 10.39 15.37 16.08
C ALA A 301 10.12 16.81 16.56
N GLU A 302 9.01 17.41 16.16
CA GLU A 302 8.59 18.74 16.59
C GLU A 302 8.29 18.79 18.10
N ARG A 303 7.55 17.81 18.63
CA ARG A 303 7.28 17.71 20.07
C ARG A 303 8.56 17.60 20.87
N ILE A 304 9.46 16.69 20.49
CA ILE A 304 10.75 16.49 21.18
C ILE A 304 11.59 17.77 21.11
N GLN A 305 11.70 18.41 19.94
CA GLN A 305 12.45 19.65 19.78
C GLN A 305 11.89 20.76 20.68
N SER A 306 10.56 20.94 20.72
CA SER A 306 9.90 21.92 21.57
C SER A 306 10.17 21.67 23.06
N THR A 307 10.08 20.41 23.51
CA THR A 307 10.38 20.03 24.90
C THR A 307 11.83 20.32 25.27
N ILE A 308 12.79 19.92 24.43
CA ILE A 308 14.22 20.15 24.70
C ILE A 308 14.55 21.64 24.72
N THR A 309 13.98 22.42 23.78
CA THR A 309 14.18 23.87 23.72
C THR A 309 13.62 24.54 24.98
N SER A 310 12.38 24.22 25.36
CA SER A 310 11.74 24.75 26.57
C SER A 310 12.53 24.40 27.84
N GLN A 311 13.06 23.18 27.95
CA GLN A 311 13.89 22.77 29.09
C GLN A 311 15.21 23.55 29.14
N ARG A 312 15.84 23.76 27.99
CA ARG A 312 17.09 24.53 27.88
C ARG A 312 16.89 25.99 28.27
N ASP A 313 15.83 26.61 27.75
CA ASP A 313 15.49 28.01 28.05
C ASP A 313 15.18 28.19 29.52
N LEU A 314 14.39 27.27 30.11
CA LEU A 314 14.11 27.25 31.54
C LEU A 314 15.39 27.14 32.37
N THR A 315 16.29 26.20 32.03
CA THR A 315 17.54 25.98 32.79
C THR A 315 18.45 27.21 32.72
N ASN A 316 18.56 27.84 31.54
CA ASN A 316 19.36 29.06 31.36
C ASN A 316 18.81 30.22 32.18
N ALA A 317 17.49 30.41 32.17
CA ALA A 317 16.83 31.49 32.90
C ALA A 317 16.93 31.28 34.42
N ILE A 318 16.78 30.03 34.90
CA ILE A 318 17.05 29.65 36.29
C ILE A 318 18.48 30.04 36.71
N ALA A 319 19.47 29.68 35.89
CA ALA A 319 20.88 29.95 36.20
C ALA A 319 21.16 31.46 36.28
N HIS A 320 20.52 32.26 35.41
CA HIS A 320 20.64 33.72 35.42
C HIS A 320 20.06 34.32 36.70
N ASP A 321 18.84 33.91 37.08
CA ASP A 321 18.12 34.50 38.19
C ASP A 321 18.59 34.05 39.56
N LEU A 322 19.25 32.88 39.66
CA LEU A 322 20.00 32.47 40.85
C LEU A 322 21.33 33.22 41.00
N ARG A 323 22.01 33.56 39.90
CA ARG A 323 23.32 34.24 39.94
C ARG A 323 23.23 35.63 40.56
N THR A 324 22.14 36.36 40.30
CA THR A 324 21.93 37.73 40.79
C THR A 324 21.91 37.82 42.33
N PRO A 325 21.04 37.10 43.06
CA PRO A 325 21.03 37.13 44.53
C PRO A 325 22.30 36.50 45.13
N LEU A 326 22.87 35.46 44.51
CA LEU A 326 24.16 34.89 44.95
C LEU A 326 25.31 35.90 44.87
N SER A 327 25.36 36.70 43.80
CA SER A 327 26.37 37.76 43.65
C SER A 327 26.17 38.86 44.68
N ARG A 328 24.91 39.26 44.95
CA ARG A 328 24.57 40.23 46.00
C ARG A 328 24.96 39.73 47.40
N LEU A 329 24.71 38.46 47.69
CA LEU A 329 25.09 37.82 48.96
C LEU A 329 26.61 37.77 49.12
N SER A 330 27.33 37.35 48.06
CA SER A 330 28.80 37.31 48.05
C SER A 330 29.41 38.70 48.27
N PHE A 331 28.87 39.72 47.61
CA PHE A 331 29.30 41.11 47.79
C PHE A 331 29.02 41.64 49.21
N ALA A 332 27.83 41.36 49.76
CA ALA A 332 27.49 41.77 51.12
C ALA A 332 28.40 41.10 52.17
N LEU A 333 28.78 39.83 51.96
CA LEU A 333 29.77 39.13 52.79
C LEU A 333 31.15 39.78 52.71
N GLU A 334 31.62 40.11 51.50
CA GLU A 334 32.91 40.77 51.28
C GLU A 334 32.97 42.16 51.93
N MET A 335 31.88 42.92 51.85
CA MET A 335 31.79 44.23 52.51
C MET A 335 31.77 44.10 54.04
N LEU A 336 31.13 43.08 54.60
CA LEU A 336 31.12 42.85 56.06
C LEU A 336 32.48 42.50 56.66
N ASP A 337 33.41 42.01 55.85
CA ASP A 337 34.79 41.67 56.25
C ASP A 337 35.74 42.90 56.24
N SER A 338 35.28 44.05 55.74
CA SER A 338 36.11 45.25 55.66
C SER A 338 36.29 45.94 57.04
N PRO A 339 37.53 46.19 57.50
CA PRO A 339 37.83 46.67 58.85
C PRO A 339 37.44 48.12 59.16
N ALA A 340 36.93 48.87 58.16
CA ALA A 340 36.53 50.27 58.29
C ALA A 340 34.99 50.48 58.20
N LEU A 341 34.19 49.42 58.32
CA LEU A 341 32.73 49.51 58.17
C LEU A 341 32.06 50.23 59.34
N GLN A 342 31.14 51.15 59.03
CA GLN A 342 30.26 51.75 60.02
C GLN A 342 29.13 50.77 60.42
N GLU A 343 28.64 50.86 61.65
CA GLU A 343 27.59 49.95 62.18
C GLU A 343 26.27 50.03 61.37
N LEU A 344 25.95 51.22 60.83
CA LEU A 344 24.78 51.43 59.96
C LEU A 344 24.90 50.66 58.64
N ASP A 345 26.09 50.63 58.04
CA ASP A 345 26.37 49.89 56.81
C ASP A 345 26.37 48.39 57.06
N ARG A 346 26.89 47.93 58.22
CA ARG A 346 26.83 46.53 58.65
C ARG A 346 25.39 46.03 58.74
N GLN A 347 24.49 46.79 59.36
CA GLN A 347 23.06 46.44 59.42
C GLN A 347 22.43 46.39 58.03
N ARG A 348 22.78 47.33 57.15
CA ARG A 348 22.29 47.37 55.77
C ARG A 348 22.73 46.16 54.95
N TYR A 349 24.00 45.74 55.04
CA TYR A 349 24.49 44.54 54.35
C TYR A 349 23.89 43.26 54.94
N MET A 350 23.66 43.19 56.25
CA MET A 350 23.00 42.06 56.89
C MET A 350 21.53 41.93 56.45
N GLN A 351 20.81 43.05 56.36
CA GLN A 351 19.46 43.07 55.77
C GLN A 351 19.47 42.68 54.29
N ALA A 352 20.48 43.13 53.52
CA ALA A 352 20.62 42.74 52.12
C ALA A 352 20.88 41.23 51.94
N MET A 353 21.64 40.59 52.84
CA MET A 353 21.86 39.14 52.83
C MET A 353 20.58 38.37 53.17
N VAL A 354 19.84 38.79 54.21
CA VAL A 354 18.55 38.16 54.57
C VAL A 354 17.59 38.26 53.39
N GLY A 355 17.46 39.45 52.78
CA GLY A 355 16.63 39.64 51.59
C GLY A 355 17.08 38.78 50.39
N ALA A 356 18.39 38.60 50.19
CA ALA A 356 18.92 37.71 49.15
C ALA A 356 18.63 36.22 49.42
N ILE A 357 18.64 35.78 50.68
CA ILE A 357 18.26 34.42 51.08
C ILE A 357 16.77 34.20 50.87
N ASP A 358 15.93 35.14 51.29
CA ASP A 358 14.47 35.06 51.10
C ASP A 358 14.12 35.03 49.60
N THR A 359 14.86 35.81 48.79
CA THR A 359 14.75 35.80 47.33
C THR A 359 15.11 34.43 46.75
N LEU A 360 16.20 33.82 47.20
CA LEU A 360 16.63 32.49 46.75
C LEU A 360 15.62 31.41 47.15
N ASP A 361 15.12 31.43 48.39
CA ASP A 361 14.12 30.47 48.84
C ASP A 361 12.83 30.60 48.03
N HIS A 362 12.38 31.83 47.78
CA HIS A 362 11.21 32.09 46.94
C HIS A 362 11.41 31.55 45.51
N LEU A 363 12.54 31.84 44.87
CA LEU A 363 12.88 31.31 43.54
C LEU A 363 12.89 29.78 43.52
N ILE A 364 13.49 29.13 44.53
CA ILE A 364 13.52 27.67 44.64
C ILE A 364 12.11 27.10 44.74
N GLN A 365 11.26 27.68 45.60
CA GLN A 365 9.87 27.25 45.73
C GLN A 365 9.11 27.41 44.41
N GLN A 366 9.25 28.53 43.71
CA GLN A 366 8.61 28.73 42.40
C GLN A 366 9.10 27.72 41.35
N MET A 367 10.39 27.37 41.35
CA MET A 367 10.95 26.36 40.45
C MET A 367 10.41 24.95 40.72
N LEU A 368 10.34 24.54 42.00
CA LEU A 368 9.78 23.25 42.38
C LEU A 368 8.31 23.12 41.97
N VAL A 369 7.57 24.22 42.05
CA VAL A 369 6.17 24.31 41.61
C VAL A 369 6.07 24.16 40.10
N LEU A 370 6.86 24.90 39.34
CA LEU A 370 6.89 24.79 37.89
C LEU A 370 7.22 23.36 37.46
N ALA A 371 8.29 22.77 38.00
CA ALA A 371 8.70 21.40 37.72
C ALA A 371 7.63 20.35 38.08
N ARG A 372 6.81 20.61 39.11
CA ARG A 372 5.70 19.73 39.49
C ARG A 372 4.62 19.69 38.42
N TYR A 373 4.25 20.86 37.87
CA TYR A 373 3.13 20.99 36.96
C TYR A 373 3.51 20.83 35.47
N THR A 374 4.80 20.79 35.13
CA THR A 374 5.30 20.46 33.77
C THR A 374 5.22 18.95 33.44
N ARG A 375 5.02 18.08 34.44
CA ARG A 375 4.84 16.64 34.22
C ARG A 375 3.43 16.33 33.70
N ALA A 376 3.23 15.09 33.22
CA ALA A 376 1.91 14.60 32.87
C ALA A 376 0.96 14.71 34.07
N THR A 377 -0.28 15.15 33.81
CA THR A 377 -1.33 15.35 34.82
C THR A 377 -1.58 14.05 35.59
N ASP A 378 -1.46 14.12 36.91
CA ASP A 378 -1.75 13.02 37.82
C ASP A 378 -3.09 13.28 38.52
N ILE A 379 -4.09 12.48 38.18
CA ILE A 379 -5.48 12.66 38.64
C ILE A 379 -5.63 12.44 40.15
N ASN A 380 -4.67 11.78 40.81
CA ASN A 380 -4.71 11.57 42.26
C ASN A 380 -4.61 12.86 43.07
N HIS A 381 -4.18 13.96 42.43
CA HIS A 381 -4.15 15.28 43.04
C HIS A 381 -5.45 16.07 42.89
N PHE A 382 -6.42 15.54 42.13
CA PHE A 382 -7.71 16.20 41.90
C PHE A 382 -8.74 15.70 42.92
N SER A 383 -9.56 16.62 43.41
CA SER A 383 -10.64 16.33 44.32
C SER A 383 -11.79 17.29 44.08
N ASP A 384 -13.00 16.88 44.46
CA ASP A 384 -14.16 17.77 44.50
C ASP A 384 -13.92 18.90 45.52
N CYS A 385 -14.05 20.14 45.06
CA CYS A 385 -13.75 21.33 45.84
C CYS A 385 -14.80 22.42 45.59
N GLN A 386 -15.37 22.96 46.66
CA GLN A 386 -16.22 24.15 46.59
C GLN A 386 -15.34 25.41 46.45
N LEU A 387 -14.90 25.69 45.23
CA LEU A 387 -13.95 26.77 44.93
C LEU A 387 -14.48 28.15 45.33
N ALA A 388 -15.80 28.37 45.27
CA ALA A 388 -16.46 29.59 45.76
C ALA A 388 -16.09 29.93 47.21
N THR A 389 -16.14 28.94 48.10
CA THR A 389 -15.79 29.07 49.52
C THR A 389 -14.31 29.37 49.72
N VAL A 390 -13.44 28.77 48.89
CA VAL A 390 -11.99 29.04 48.93
C VAL A 390 -11.71 30.48 48.52
N LEU A 391 -12.30 30.96 47.43
CA LEU A 391 -12.14 32.33 46.95
C LEU A 391 -12.63 33.36 47.98
N ALA A 392 -13.75 33.09 48.64
CA ALA A 392 -14.27 33.98 49.68
C ALA A 392 -13.30 34.13 50.86
N ARG A 393 -12.71 33.03 51.35
CA ARG A 393 -11.72 33.05 52.44
C ARG A 393 -10.45 33.80 52.05
N GLU A 394 -9.93 33.55 50.85
CA GLU A 394 -8.73 34.25 50.36
C GLU A 394 -8.98 35.75 50.20
N LEU A 395 -10.17 36.15 49.75
CA LEU A 395 -10.54 37.57 49.64
C LEU A 395 -10.52 38.28 51.01
N GLU A 396 -10.95 37.61 52.08
CA GLU A 396 -10.91 38.17 53.44
C GLU A 396 -9.47 38.42 53.91
N LEU A 397 -8.56 37.49 53.63
CA LEU A 397 -7.13 37.64 53.93
C LEU A 397 -6.53 38.81 53.14
N LEU A 398 -6.81 38.89 51.84
CA LEU A 398 -6.31 39.97 50.98
C LEU A 398 -6.78 41.36 51.42
N ARG A 399 -8.04 41.48 51.85
CA ARG A 399 -8.58 42.74 52.40
C ARG A 399 -7.88 43.16 53.68
N ARG A 400 -7.44 42.20 54.50
CA ARG A 400 -6.69 42.46 55.74
C ARG A 400 -5.26 42.88 55.44
N ASP A 401 -4.60 42.23 54.49
CA ASP A 401 -3.19 42.45 54.17
C ASP A 401 -2.95 43.70 53.32
N HIS A 402 -3.96 44.11 52.54
CA HIS A 402 -3.91 45.28 51.66
C HIS A 402 -5.11 46.22 51.88
N PRO A 403 -5.24 46.86 53.07
CA PRO A 403 -6.38 47.72 53.40
C PRO A 403 -6.54 48.95 52.49
N GLN A 404 -5.48 49.33 51.76
CA GLN A 404 -5.47 50.42 50.79
C GLN A 404 -6.13 50.06 49.44
N LEU A 405 -6.36 48.78 49.16
CA LEU A 405 -6.99 48.30 47.93
C LEU A 405 -8.42 47.81 48.22
N SER A 406 -9.33 48.11 47.29
CA SER A 406 -10.70 47.57 47.32
C SER A 406 -10.78 46.28 46.50
N PHE A 407 -11.25 45.22 47.14
CA PHE A 407 -11.40 43.90 46.53
C PHE A 407 -12.87 43.51 46.37
N ASP A 408 -13.27 43.24 45.12
CA ASP A 408 -14.60 42.75 44.76
C ASP A 408 -14.55 41.28 44.32
N LEU A 409 -15.49 40.46 44.79
CA LEU A 409 -15.64 39.06 44.35
C LEU A 409 -17.01 38.86 43.72
N TYR A 410 -17.02 38.33 42.51
CA TYR A 410 -18.22 37.90 41.80
C TYR A 410 -18.17 36.40 41.52
N ILE A 411 -19.15 35.65 42.01
CA ILE A 411 -19.30 34.23 41.72
C ILE A 411 -20.61 34.04 40.95
N GLY A 412 -20.53 33.37 39.80
CA GLY A 412 -21.71 33.04 39.01
C GLY A 412 -22.68 32.18 39.83
N PRO A 413 -24.01 32.39 39.74
CA PRO A 413 -24.99 31.70 40.58
C PRO A 413 -24.88 30.18 40.60
N ALA A 414 -24.52 29.58 39.44
CA ALA A 414 -24.36 28.14 39.29
C ALA A 414 -23.13 27.56 40.04
N LEU A 415 -22.22 28.40 40.53
CA LEU A 415 -20.94 27.97 41.15
C LEU A 415 -20.87 28.22 42.65
N ILE A 416 -21.87 28.86 43.24
CA ILE A 416 -21.88 29.21 44.67
C ILE A 416 -21.79 27.94 45.54
N ASP A 417 -22.62 26.94 45.22
CA ASP A 417 -22.70 25.67 45.97
C ASP A 417 -22.19 24.47 45.15
N SER A 418 -21.52 24.72 44.01
CA SER A 418 -20.99 23.65 43.16
C SER A 418 -19.65 23.14 43.69
N GLU A 419 -19.52 21.83 43.77
CA GLU A 419 -18.22 21.18 43.84
C GLU A 419 -17.63 21.07 42.44
N ILE A 420 -16.34 21.36 42.32
CA ILE A 420 -15.59 21.31 41.06
C ILE A 420 -14.42 20.35 41.26
N PHE A 421 -14.25 19.40 40.34
CA PHE A 421 -13.15 18.43 40.36
C PHE A 421 -11.84 19.06 39.86
N ILE A 422 -10.98 19.51 40.78
CA ILE A 422 -9.74 20.25 40.51
C ILE A 422 -8.59 19.84 41.44
N ASP A 423 -7.34 20.13 41.07
CA ASP A 423 -6.26 20.23 42.07
C ASP A 423 -6.43 21.58 42.80
N SER A 424 -7.12 21.54 43.93
CA SER A 424 -7.44 22.74 44.73
C SER A 424 -6.18 23.54 45.13
N ARG A 425 -5.07 22.85 45.44
CA ARG A 425 -3.80 23.49 45.78
C ARG A 425 -3.17 24.18 44.58
N ALA A 426 -3.29 23.59 43.39
CA ALA A 426 -2.84 24.21 42.15
C ALA A 426 -3.64 25.48 41.85
N ILE A 427 -4.98 25.41 41.90
CA ILE A 427 -5.82 26.59 41.63
C ILE A 427 -5.59 27.70 42.66
N GLN A 428 -5.42 27.38 43.96
CA GLN A 428 -5.02 28.35 44.98
C GLN A 428 -3.68 29.03 44.65
N ARG A 429 -2.68 28.26 44.18
CA ARG A 429 -1.39 28.83 43.75
C ARG A 429 -1.54 29.74 42.54
N ALA A 430 -2.37 29.37 41.56
CA ALA A 430 -2.63 30.22 40.41
C ALA A 430 -3.33 31.52 40.84
N LEU A 431 -4.34 31.44 41.71
CA LEU A 431 -5.01 32.58 42.29
C LEU A 431 -4.02 33.52 42.99
N ASN A 432 -3.18 32.99 43.87
CA ASN A 432 -2.23 33.81 44.63
C ASN A 432 -1.22 34.52 43.71
N ASN A 433 -0.75 33.85 42.65
CA ASN A 433 0.11 34.48 41.65
C ASN A 433 -0.61 35.58 40.85
N LEU A 434 -1.87 35.34 40.46
CA LEU A 434 -2.67 36.34 39.73
C LEU A 434 -3.02 37.55 40.60
N VAL A 435 -3.37 37.33 41.86
CA VAL A 435 -3.67 38.40 42.81
C VAL A 435 -2.42 39.18 43.19
N ALA A 436 -1.30 38.51 43.48
CA ALA A 436 -0.03 39.19 43.77
C ALA A 436 0.37 40.10 42.60
N ASN A 437 0.18 39.64 41.37
CA ASN A 437 0.38 40.46 40.18
C ASN A 437 -0.57 41.66 40.15
N ALA A 438 -1.87 41.45 40.39
CA ALA A 438 -2.86 42.52 40.41
C ALA A 438 -2.58 43.57 41.49
N VAL A 439 -2.23 43.15 42.70
CA VAL A 439 -1.90 44.04 43.84
C VAL A 439 -0.66 44.89 43.56
N CYS A 440 0.35 44.35 42.86
CA CYS A 440 1.54 45.10 42.50
C CYS A 440 1.27 46.26 41.52
N TYR A 441 0.23 46.15 40.68
CA TYR A 441 -0.03 47.10 39.60
C TYR A 441 -1.33 47.90 39.75
N ALA A 442 -2.27 47.44 40.57
CA ALA A 442 -3.52 48.12 40.83
C ALA A 442 -3.27 49.47 41.51
N GLN A 443 -4.07 50.46 41.14
CA GLN A 443 -4.06 51.76 41.81
C GLN A 443 -4.97 51.73 43.03
N ARG A 444 -6.19 51.19 42.89
CA ARG A 444 -7.22 51.23 43.95
C ARG A 444 -8.12 49.99 43.97
N ARG A 445 -8.32 49.29 42.86
CA ARG A 445 -9.36 48.25 42.75
C ARG A 445 -8.87 46.98 42.07
N VAL A 446 -9.23 45.86 42.69
CA VAL A 446 -9.04 44.51 42.14
C VAL A 446 -10.37 43.77 42.18
N LYS A 447 -10.80 43.23 41.03
CA LYS A 447 -12.01 42.41 40.93
C LYS A 447 -11.67 40.98 40.56
N ILE A 448 -12.14 40.04 41.37
CA ILE A 448 -12.02 38.60 41.16
C ILE A 448 -13.38 38.09 40.70
N SER A 449 -13.42 37.29 39.62
CA SER A 449 -14.66 36.69 39.14
C SER A 449 -14.49 35.22 38.80
N LEU A 450 -15.39 34.37 39.29
CA LEU A 450 -15.50 32.96 38.91
C LEU A 450 -16.84 32.72 38.21
N ILE A 451 -16.80 32.34 36.93
CA ILE A 451 -18.01 32.09 36.12
C ILE A 451 -17.88 30.77 35.35
N SER A 452 -19.02 30.18 35.00
CA SER A 452 -19.08 29.04 34.08
C SER A 452 -19.62 29.54 32.75
N GLU A 453 -18.81 29.45 31.71
CA GLU A 453 -19.19 29.83 30.35
C GLU A 453 -19.08 28.62 29.42
N ARG A 454 -20.21 28.24 28.81
CA ARG A 454 -20.34 27.08 27.90
C ARG A 454 -19.94 25.75 28.56
N GLN A 455 -18.68 25.34 28.41
CA GLN A 455 -18.10 24.09 28.90
C GLN A 455 -16.79 24.36 29.66
N PHE A 456 -16.56 25.60 30.10
CA PHE A 456 -15.35 26.02 30.80
C PHE A 456 -15.69 26.77 32.08
N TYR A 457 -14.92 26.54 33.12
CA TYR A 457 -14.84 27.44 34.28
C TYR A 457 -13.81 28.52 33.98
N CYS A 458 -14.13 29.76 34.31
CA CYS A 458 -13.29 30.92 34.06
C CYS A 458 -13.08 31.70 35.36
N LEU A 459 -11.85 31.69 35.87
CA LEU A 459 -11.38 32.52 36.98
C LEU A 459 -10.66 33.73 36.39
N SER A 460 -11.18 34.94 36.61
CA SER A 460 -10.58 36.17 36.12
C SER A 460 -10.20 37.12 37.26
N ILE A 461 -9.05 37.76 37.14
CA ILE A 461 -8.59 38.84 38.02
C ILE A 461 -8.43 40.10 37.17
N CYS A 462 -9.08 41.18 37.56
CA CYS A 462 -9.11 42.47 36.87
C CYS A 462 -8.54 43.56 37.78
N ASP A 463 -7.59 44.35 37.31
CA ASP A 463 -7.05 45.52 38.02
C ASP A 463 -7.35 46.85 37.30
N ASP A 464 -7.11 47.97 38.00
CA ASP A 464 -7.16 49.34 37.49
C ASP A 464 -5.77 49.96 37.26
N GLY A 465 -4.77 49.12 37.02
CA GLY A 465 -3.39 49.51 36.71
C GLY A 465 -3.17 49.95 35.25
N PRO A 466 -1.91 49.97 34.76
CA PRO A 466 -1.58 50.43 33.41
C PRO A 466 -1.93 49.44 32.28
N GLY A 467 -2.35 48.21 32.61
CA GLY A 467 -2.61 47.15 31.63
C GLY A 467 -1.34 46.53 31.04
N ILE A 468 -1.53 45.64 30.06
CA ILE A 468 -0.44 44.96 29.34
C ILE A 468 -0.61 45.19 27.82
N PRO A 469 0.40 45.79 27.14
CA PRO A 469 0.35 46.00 25.69
C PRO A 469 0.10 44.71 24.93
N VAL A 470 -0.68 44.77 23.84
CA VAL A 470 -1.08 43.58 23.06
C VAL A 470 0.12 42.77 22.56
N ALA A 471 1.21 43.45 22.16
CA ALA A 471 2.44 42.81 21.69
C ALA A 471 3.11 41.95 22.77
N ASP A 472 2.92 42.30 24.04
CA ASP A 472 3.61 41.68 25.17
C ASP A 472 2.78 40.56 25.82
N ARG A 473 1.48 40.46 25.53
CA ARG A 473 0.53 39.55 26.20
C ARG A 473 0.88 38.07 26.08
N GLN A 474 1.55 37.65 25.01
CA GLN A 474 2.00 36.27 24.87
C GLN A 474 3.30 36.02 25.64
N GLN A 475 4.23 36.96 25.58
CA GLN A 475 5.57 36.84 26.16
C GLN A 475 5.56 36.90 27.69
N VAL A 476 4.61 37.60 28.32
CA VAL A 476 4.51 37.68 29.79
C VAL A 476 4.25 36.35 30.49
N PHE A 477 3.84 35.32 29.75
CA PHE A 477 3.68 33.98 30.29
C PHE A 477 4.95 33.11 30.19
N ASP A 478 6.01 33.62 29.57
CA ASP A 478 7.28 32.94 29.52
C ASP A 478 7.98 33.07 30.88
N ALA A 479 8.67 32.01 31.30
CA ALA A 479 9.38 32.01 32.57
C ALA A 479 10.41 33.15 32.59
N PHE A 480 10.40 33.93 33.67
CA PHE A 480 11.31 35.07 33.89
C PHE A 480 11.09 36.27 32.95
N ALA A 481 9.96 36.32 32.23
CA ALA A 481 9.60 37.50 31.44
C ALA A 481 9.32 38.71 32.36
N GLN A 482 10.03 39.81 32.13
CA GLN A 482 9.83 41.08 32.82
C GLN A 482 9.58 42.18 31.79
N LEU A 483 8.42 42.84 31.84
CA LEU A 483 8.14 44.01 31.00
C LEU A 483 8.81 45.26 31.59
N ASN A 484 9.38 46.09 30.71
CA ASN A 484 10.16 47.32 30.98
C ASN A 484 10.05 47.87 32.42
N ASN A 485 11.12 47.63 33.19
CA ASN A 485 11.25 47.80 34.64
C ASN A 485 11.36 49.27 35.14
N LYS A 486 10.76 50.25 34.44
CA LYS A 486 10.99 51.68 34.74
C LYS A 486 10.14 52.26 35.87
N GLN A 487 9.16 51.51 36.39
CA GLN A 487 8.18 52.00 37.38
C GLN A 487 8.19 51.26 38.72
N ARG A 488 9.13 50.34 38.97
CA ARG A 488 9.22 49.62 40.25
C ARG A 488 10.26 50.24 41.16
N GLU A 489 9.81 50.72 42.33
CA GLU A 489 10.66 51.00 43.49
C GLU A 489 10.91 49.75 44.36
N SER A 490 10.35 48.59 44.02
CA SER A 490 10.48 47.34 44.78
C SER A 490 10.96 46.14 43.94
N ASP A 491 11.92 45.41 44.50
CA ASP A 491 12.70 44.28 43.96
C ASP A 491 11.89 42.95 43.86
N THR A 492 10.55 43.00 43.81
CA THR A 492 9.69 41.88 44.29
C THR A 492 9.06 40.98 43.22
N GLY A 493 9.49 40.98 41.96
CA GLY A 493 8.86 40.14 40.93
C GLY A 493 9.83 39.48 39.95
N HIS A 494 10.11 38.19 40.15
CA HIS A 494 11.05 37.39 39.33
C HIS A 494 10.46 36.85 38.01
N GLY A 495 9.28 37.31 37.57
CA GLY A 495 8.70 36.88 36.28
C GLY A 495 8.25 35.41 36.20
N LEU A 496 8.19 34.68 37.32
CA LEU A 496 7.76 33.27 37.36
C LEU A 496 6.25 33.09 37.58
N GLY A 497 5.57 34.08 38.17
CA GLY A 497 4.18 33.94 38.62
C GLY A 497 3.20 33.60 37.49
N LEU A 498 3.23 34.35 36.39
CA LEU A 498 2.34 34.10 35.24
C LEU A 498 2.71 32.81 34.48
N ALA A 499 3.99 32.45 34.43
CA ALA A 499 4.42 31.17 33.86
C ALA A 499 3.85 29.97 34.65
N ILE A 500 3.80 30.08 35.98
CA ILE A 500 3.19 29.06 36.85
C ILE A 500 1.67 28.98 36.62
N VAL A 501 1.00 30.13 36.46
CA VAL A 501 -0.43 30.15 36.12
C VAL A 501 -0.69 29.43 34.80
N LYS A 502 0.13 29.69 33.77
CA LYS A 502 0.04 29.00 32.47
C LYS A 502 0.22 27.49 32.62
N GLN A 503 1.20 27.05 33.40
CA GLN A 503 1.43 25.63 33.64
C GLN A 503 0.26 24.97 34.41
N ILE A 504 -0.32 25.66 35.38
CA ILE A 504 -1.49 25.19 36.13
C ILE A 504 -2.73 25.13 35.21
N ALA A 505 -2.90 26.09 34.30
CA ALA A 505 -3.96 26.05 33.28
C ALA A 505 -3.85 24.77 32.44
N GLN A 506 -2.65 24.52 31.90
CA GLN A 506 -2.35 23.33 31.08
C GLN A 506 -2.53 22.03 31.88
N TRP A 507 -2.13 22.00 33.16
CA TRP A 507 -2.35 20.87 34.06
C TRP A 507 -3.83 20.48 34.19
N HIS A 508 -4.73 21.46 34.11
CA HIS A 508 -6.19 21.25 34.12
C HIS A 508 -6.79 21.10 32.70
N GLY A 509 -5.97 21.00 31.65
CA GLY A 509 -6.44 20.92 30.26
C GLY A 509 -7.03 22.23 29.72
N GLY A 510 -6.67 23.35 30.35
CA GLY A 510 -7.17 24.69 30.06
C GLY A 510 -6.11 25.64 29.51
N GLU A 511 -6.42 26.93 29.51
CA GLU A 511 -5.54 28.00 29.04
C GLU A 511 -5.61 29.24 29.94
N VAL A 512 -4.68 30.18 29.72
CA VAL A 512 -4.67 31.48 30.38
C VAL A 512 -4.56 32.58 29.33
N THR A 513 -5.36 33.63 29.48
CA THR A 513 -5.45 34.74 28.51
C THR A 513 -5.38 36.09 29.21
N ILE A 514 -4.94 37.11 28.47
CA ILE A 514 -4.88 38.50 28.94
C ILE A 514 -5.72 39.37 28.01
N SER A 515 -6.57 40.19 28.62
CA SER A 515 -7.44 41.16 27.95
C SER A 515 -7.46 42.47 28.73
N ASP A 516 -8.08 43.50 28.16
CA ASP A 516 -8.26 44.77 28.87
C ASP A 516 -9.34 44.63 29.95
N SER A 517 -9.05 45.16 31.13
CA SER A 517 -9.96 45.18 32.27
C SER A 517 -11.03 46.24 32.08
N SER A 518 -12.26 45.95 32.49
CA SER A 518 -13.32 46.96 32.58
C SER A 518 -13.04 48.05 33.63
N LEU A 519 -12.03 47.86 34.48
CA LEU A 519 -11.53 48.86 35.42
C LEU A 519 -10.44 49.76 34.84
N GLY A 520 -9.96 49.48 33.62
CA GLY A 520 -8.94 50.27 32.92
C GLY A 520 -7.53 49.65 32.86
N GLY A 521 -7.27 48.61 33.66
CA GLY A 521 -5.98 47.89 33.70
C GLY A 521 -5.98 46.54 32.99
N ALA A 522 -5.34 45.52 33.56
CA ALA A 522 -5.27 44.17 32.97
C ALA A 522 -6.37 43.24 33.49
N LYS A 523 -6.90 42.39 32.62
CA LYS A 523 -7.74 41.25 32.99
C LYS A 523 -7.03 39.96 32.58
N VAL A 524 -6.63 39.18 33.58
CA VAL A 524 -6.05 37.85 33.37
C VAL A 524 -7.11 36.80 33.67
N THR A 525 -7.38 35.92 32.69
CA THR A 525 -8.41 34.87 32.80
C THR A 525 -7.76 33.50 32.67
N LEU A 526 -7.86 32.71 33.73
CA LEU A 526 -7.56 31.29 33.76
C LEU A 526 -8.84 30.52 33.44
N SER A 527 -8.84 29.72 32.37
CA SER A 527 -9.98 28.90 31.96
C SER A 527 -9.62 27.41 31.93
N TRP A 528 -10.55 26.54 32.34
CA TRP A 528 -10.37 25.09 32.24
C TRP A 528 -11.70 24.36 31.98
N PRO A 529 -11.70 23.18 31.33
CA PRO A 529 -12.92 22.46 30.99
C PRO A 529 -13.75 22.07 32.22
N ALA A 530 -15.08 22.17 32.09
CA ALA A 530 -16.03 21.80 33.14
C ALA A 530 -16.20 20.28 33.32
N LYS A 531 -15.80 19.51 32.31
CA LYS A 531 -15.61 18.05 32.40
C LYS A 531 -14.14 17.76 32.15
N THR A 532 -13.42 17.38 33.20
CA THR A 532 -12.01 16.99 33.12
C THR A 532 -11.89 15.72 32.26
N SER A 533 -11.26 15.81 31.08
CA SER A 533 -11.06 14.67 30.15
C SER A 533 -9.89 13.75 30.54
N VAL A 534 -9.37 13.89 31.76
CA VAL A 534 -8.22 13.11 32.22
C VAL A 534 -8.69 11.67 32.45
N SER A 535 -8.34 10.77 31.54
CA SER A 535 -8.65 9.35 31.67
C SER A 535 -7.96 8.77 32.90
N LYS A 536 -8.71 8.09 33.76
CA LYS A 536 -8.12 7.13 34.71
C LYS A 536 -7.40 6.07 33.87
N HIS A 537 -6.07 6.03 33.94
CA HIS A 537 -5.30 4.88 33.47
C HIS A 537 -5.19 3.83 34.57
#